data_AF-A0A7G9QK95-F1
#
_entry.id   AF-A0A7G9QK95-F1
#
_cell.length_a   1.000
_cell.length_b   1.000
_cell.length_c   1.000
_cell.angle_alpha   90.00
_cell.angle_beta   90.00
_cell.angle_gamma   90.00
#
_symmetry.space_group_name_H-M   'P 1'
#
loop_
_entity.id
_entity.type
_entity.pdbx_description
1 polymer ?
#
loop_
_entity_poly.entity_id
_entity_poly.type
_entity_poly.pdbx_seq_one_letter_code
_entity_poly.pdbx_strand_id
1 'polypeptide(L)'
;MSSHLNNWIPYQLVNNNDEYSCKWLYTNGNQFTGPFFSESVGECLSHPFNSGKFKPYSHISVIPEWASNLNSLEPTAFIFHVSRCGSTLISQSLCLNNEHIVLPEAPFIDEVLRLTKNNKYLSSQHHEEVVKAVVKIYGQSPEGKKKHLFIKTDSWHIHFMPLLRKLYPKVPFILLYRKPDEVIRSHQKLRGMQAVPGVIPNELLGIEAGGIEPGDFDGHTAKVLENYLEAFISTSQRDPLSLLINYNEGIMDMMQRFCNFTGVTLNDKDWEQIKIRSHFNAKHPNQVFHEIQPEAEIPLYQQQAFKFYNQLEELRKAQAVMV
;
A
#
# COMPACT_ATOMS: atom_id res chain seq x y z
N MET A 1 -8.07 16.08 26.82
CA MET A 1 -9.41 16.13 26.20
C MET A 1 -9.51 14.96 25.24
N SER A 2 -10.54 14.11 25.35
CA SER A 2 -10.76 13.06 24.35
C SER A 2 -11.09 13.72 23.02
N SER A 3 -10.34 13.41 21.96
CA SER A 3 -10.66 13.89 20.62
C SER A 3 -12.10 13.51 20.25
N HIS A 4 -12.85 14.44 19.63
CA HIS A 4 -14.18 14.17 19.09
C HIS A 4 -14.18 13.13 17.96
N LEU A 5 -12.99 12.79 17.42
CA LEU A 5 -12.79 11.75 16.42
C LEU A 5 -12.43 10.38 17.00
N ASN A 6 -12.50 10.19 18.31
CA ASN A 6 -12.17 8.91 18.90
C ASN A 6 -13.10 7.81 18.34
N ASN A 7 -12.50 6.71 17.85
CA ASN A 7 -13.18 5.64 17.13
C ASN A 7 -13.87 6.05 15.81
N TRP A 8 -13.57 7.21 15.23
CA TRP A 8 -14.09 7.63 13.93
C TRP A 8 -12.97 7.79 12.91
N ILE A 9 -13.20 7.25 11.71
CA ILE A 9 -12.32 7.47 10.56
C ILE A 9 -13.14 7.91 9.34
N PRO A 10 -12.57 8.75 8.46
CA PRO A 10 -13.17 8.98 7.16
C PRO A 10 -12.91 7.74 6.28
N TYR A 11 -13.91 7.26 5.55
CA TYR A 11 -13.79 5.99 4.81
C TYR A 11 -14.20 6.04 3.34
N GLN A 12 -14.90 7.10 2.91
CA GLN A 12 -15.32 7.28 1.51
C GLN A 12 -15.49 8.76 1.17
N LEU A 13 -14.99 9.18 0.01
CA LEU A 13 -15.25 10.47 -0.60
C LEU A 13 -16.54 10.45 -1.41
N VAL A 14 -17.26 11.57 -1.35
CA VAL A 14 -18.45 11.84 -2.16
C VAL A 14 -18.22 13.16 -2.87
N ASN A 15 -18.31 13.13 -4.20
CA ASN A 15 -18.28 14.32 -5.03
C ASN A 15 -19.72 14.76 -5.34
N ASN A 16 -20.03 16.01 -5.01
CA ASN A 16 -21.26 16.69 -5.40
C ASN A 16 -20.88 18.00 -6.10
N ASN A 17 -21.04 18.08 -7.42
CA ASN A 17 -20.76 19.29 -8.22
C ASN A 17 -19.38 19.91 -7.95
N ASP A 18 -18.33 19.07 -7.99
CA ASP A 18 -16.94 19.45 -7.70
C ASP A 18 -16.68 19.83 -6.24
N GLU A 19 -17.63 19.66 -5.32
CA GLU A 19 -17.40 19.69 -3.87
C GLU A 19 -17.20 18.29 -3.30
N TYR A 20 -16.16 18.10 -2.49
CA TYR A 20 -15.83 16.81 -1.89
C TYR A 20 -16.20 16.79 -0.41
N SER A 21 -17.06 15.83 -0.07
CA SER A 21 -17.37 15.49 1.31
C SER A 21 -16.81 14.11 1.65
N CYS A 22 -16.50 13.87 2.92
CA CYS A 22 -16.08 12.57 3.43
C CYS A 22 -17.18 11.96 4.29
N LYS A 23 -17.46 10.67 4.08
CA LYS A 23 -18.26 9.84 4.98
C LYS A 23 -17.41 9.38 6.14
N TRP A 24 -18.02 9.36 7.32
CA TRP A 24 -17.38 8.88 8.53
C TRP A 24 -17.90 7.49 8.93
N LEU A 25 -16.98 6.66 9.40
CA LEU A 25 -17.22 5.30 9.88
C LEU A 25 -16.89 5.21 11.36
N TYR A 26 -17.86 4.78 12.16
CA TYR A 26 -17.61 4.45 13.56
C TYR A 26 -16.96 3.07 13.65
N THR A 27 -15.74 3.01 14.16
CA THR A 27 -14.91 1.80 14.19
C THR A 27 -15.16 0.94 15.42
N ASN A 28 -15.78 1.51 16.47
CA ASN A 28 -15.91 0.87 17.78
C ASN A 28 -14.59 0.28 18.32
N GLY A 29 -13.45 0.91 18.01
CA GLY A 29 -12.13 0.43 18.41
C GLY A 29 -11.56 -0.74 17.59
N ASN A 30 -12.18 -1.10 16.45
CA ASN A 30 -11.62 -2.09 15.52
C ASN A 30 -10.24 -1.63 15.03
N GLN A 31 -9.27 -2.55 15.03
CA GLN A 31 -7.87 -2.28 14.72
C GLN A 31 -7.49 -2.57 13.25
N PHE A 32 -8.46 -2.97 12.41
CA PHE A 32 -8.28 -3.23 10.98
C PHE A 32 -7.22 -4.31 10.66
N THR A 33 -7.13 -5.36 11.48
CA THR A 33 -6.11 -6.42 11.37
C THR A 33 -6.37 -7.43 10.25
N GLY A 34 -7.43 -7.25 9.45
CA GLY A 34 -7.78 -8.15 8.35
C GLY A 34 -6.74 -8.15 7.22
N PRO A 35 -6.75 -9.17 6.34
CA PRO A 35 -5.87 -9.23 5.16
C PRO A 35 -6.09 -8.06 4.18
N PHE A 36 -7.32 -7.51 4.16
CA PHE A 36 -7.71 -6.36 3.38
C PHE A 36 -8.49 -5.38 4.28
N PHE A 37 -8.21 -4.08 4.14
CA PHE A 37 -8.90 -3.06 4.92
C PHE A 37 -10.42 -3.06 4.67
N SER A 38 -10.85 -3.42 3.45
CA SER A 38 -12.26 -3.52 3.07
C SER A 38 -13.06 -4.53 3.89
N GLU A 39 -12.45 -5.63 4.33
CA GLU A 39 -13.12 -6.63 5.18
C GLU A 39 -13.44 -6.04 6.55
N SER A 40 -12.48 -5.35 7.17
CA SER A 40 -12.67 -4.67 8.46
C SER A 40 -13.65 -3.49 8.36
N VAL A 41 -13.71 -2.80 7.22
CA VAL A 41 -14.76 -1.79 6.96
C VAL A 41 -16.13 -2.45 6.92
N GLY A 42 -16.27 -3.60 6.26
CA GLY A 42 -17.53 -4.37 6.21
C GLY A 42 -18.06 -4.72 7.60
N GLU A 43 -17.17 -5.18 8.49
CA GLU A 43 -17.52 -5.45 9.89
C GLU A 43 -18.02 -4.20 10.60
N CYS A 44 -17.31 -3.07 10.44
CA CYS A 44 -17.73 -1.80 11.05
C CYS A 44 -19.09 -1.33 10.50
N LEU A 45 -19.34 -1.46 9.20
CA LEU A 45 -20.61 -1.06 8.59
C LEU A 45 -21.83 -1.82 9.15
N SER A 46 -21.63 -3.04 9.65
CA SER A 46 -22.68 -3.82 10.32
C SER A 46 -23.07 -3.27 11.70
N HIS A 47 -22.23 -2.43 12.30
CA HIS A 47 -22.49 -1.84 13.62
C HIS A 47 -23.74 -0.93 13.62
N PRO A 48 -24.59 -0.95 14.66
CA PRO A 48 -25.82 -0.13 14.74
C PRO A 48 -25.64 1.37 14.44
N PHE A 49 -24.56 1.98 14.95
CA PHE A 49 -24.20 3.38 14.62
C PHE A 49 -24.00 3.62 13.12
N ASN A 50 -23.45 2.65 12.40
CA ASN A 50 -23.16 2.76 10.98
C ASN A 50 -24.29 2.24 10.10
N SER A 51 -25.22 1.43 10.61
CA SER A 51 -26.36 0.89 9.85
C SER A 51 -27.62 1.78 9.93
N GLY A 52 -27.63 2.79 10.80
CA GLY A 52 -28.71 3.77 10.94
C GLY A 52 -28.98 4.62 9.68
N LYS A 53 -30.14 5.29 9.64
CA LYS A 53 -30.58 6.11 8.49
C LYS A 53 -29.70 7.34 8.25
N PHE A 54 -29.19 7.94 9.32
CA PHE A 54 -28.33 9.11 9.24
C PHE A 54 -26.88 8.67 9.11
N LYS A 55 -26.19 9.13 8.06
CA LYS A 55 -24.77 8.91 7.88
C LYS A 55 -24.04 10.24 8.12
N PRO A 56 -23.02 10.29 8.98
CA PRO A 56 -22.24 11.49 9.19
C PRO A 56 -21.38 11.81 7.95
N TYR A 57 -21.47 13.06 7.49
CA TYR A 57 -20.63 13.63 6.45
C TYR A 57 -20.03 14.95 6.92
N SER A 58 -18.84 15.25 6.45
CA SER A 58 -18.28 16.60 6.53
C SER A 58 -17.57 16.97 5.25
N HIS A 59 -17.49 18.25 4.95
CA HIS A 59 -16.67 18.75 3.84
C HIS A 59 -15.20 18.38 4.07
N ILE A 60 -14.46 17.97 3.03
CA ILE A 60 -13.11 17.45 3.18
C ILE A 60 -12.13 18.47 3.80
N SER A 61 -12.39 19.77 3.61
CA SER A 61 -11.55 20.85 4.14
C SER A 61 -11.49 20.91 5.66
N VAL A 62 -12.39 20.24 6.40
CA VAL A 62 -12.34 20.20 7.87
C VAL A 62 -11.30 19.20 8.40
N ILE A 63 -10.86 18.26 7.55
CA ILE A 63 -9.97 17.16 7.95
C ILE A 63 -8.66 17.67 8.56
N PRO A 64 -7.93 18.65 7.98
CA PRO A 64 -6.71 19.19 8.57
C PRO A 64 -6.92 19.79 9.96
N GLU A 65 -7.98 20.57 10.15
CA GLU A 65 -8.32 21.17 11.44
C GLU A 65 -8.59 20.10 12.49
N TRP A 66 -9.44 19.12 12.18
CA TRP A 66 -9.81 18.08 13.13
C TRP A 66 -8.63 17.14 13.46
N ALA A 67 -7.71 16.94 12.52
CA ALA A 67 -6.51 16.13 12.75
C ALA A 67 -5.44 16.86 13.59
N SER A 68 -5.47 18.19 13.67
CA SER A 68 -4.41 19.01 14.28
C SER A 68 -4.05 18.60 15.71
N ASN A 69 -5.05 18.24 16.53
CA ASN A 69 -4.88 17.90 17.95
C ASN A 69 -4.88 16.39 18.26
N LEU A 70 -4.84 15.53 17.24
CA LEU A 70 -4.79 14.09 17.46
C LEU A 70 -3.41 13.64 17.96
N ASN A 71 -3.40 12.80 18.99
CA ASN A 71 -2.22 12.03 19.36
C ASN A 71 -2.11 10.82 18.42
N SER A 72 -1.19 10.91 17.47
CA SER A 72 -1.06 9.95 16.37
C SER A 72 0.39 9.67 16.05
N LEU A 73 0.64 8.50 15.49
CA LEU A 73 1.93 8.11 14.96
C LEU A 73 2.14 8.68 13.55
N GLU A 74 3.36 9.13 13.28
CA GLU A 74 3.86 9.29 11.91
C GLU A 74 4.11 7.89 11.30
N PRO A 75 4.02 7.74 9.97
CA PRO A 75 4.35 6.48 9.31
C PRO A 75 5.77 6.02 9.65
N THR A 76 5.88 4.78 10.11
CA THR A 76 7.14 4.07 10.29
C THR A 76 7.71 3.59 8.96
N ALA A 77 6.85 3.15 8.04
CA ALA A 77 7.24 2.84 6.67
C ALA A 77 6.04 2.91 5.72
N PHE A 78 6.32 3.27 4.47
CA PHE A 78 5.43 3.01 3.34
C PHE A 78 5.89 1.74 2.62
N ILE A 79 4.96 0.84 2.34
CA ILE A 79 5.22 -0.43 1.66
C ILE A 79 4.59 -0.36 0.27
N PHE A 80 5.41 -0.03 -0.72
CA PHE A 80 5.05 -0.02 -2.14
C PHE A 80 5.29 -1.40 -2.75
N HIS A 81 4.52 -1.75 -3.77
CA HIS A 81 4.63 -3.08 -4.36
C HIS A 81 4.14 -3.18 -5.80
N VAL A 82 4.77 -4.08 -6.58
CA VAL A 82 4.36 -4.36 -7.98
C VAL A 82 3.13 -5.27 -8.10
N SER A 83 2.48 -5.59 -6.98
CA SER A 83 1.44 -6.62 -6.84
C SER A 83 1.98 -8.05 -6.98
N ARG A 84 1.26 -9.01 -6.38
CA ARG A 84 1.59 -10.46 -6.39
C ARG A 84 3.04 -10.79 -5.95
N CYS A 85 3.67 -9.93 -5.15
CA CYS A 85 5.04 -10.03 -4.67
C CYS A 85 5.15 -10.23 -3.14
N GLY A 86 4.11 -10.77 -2.50
CA GLY A 86 4.13 -11.05 -1.06
C GLY A 86 3.86 -9.85 -0.13
N SER A 87 3.43 -8.69 -0.66
CA SER A 87 3.11 -7.52 0.17
C SER A 87 2.03 -7.77 1.22
N THR A 88 1.01 -8.58 0.90
CA THR A 88 -0.01 -9.04 1.87
C THR A 88 0.61 -9.88 2.99
N LEU A 89 1.64 -10.68 2.71
CA LEU A 89 2.28 -11.52 3.73
C LEU A 89 3.09 -10.67 4.70
N ILE A 90 3.81 -9.65 4.20
CA ILE A 90 4.50 -8.67 5.06
C ILE A 90 3.50 -7.94 5.94
N SER A 91 2.41 -7.38 5.38
CA SER A 91 1.45 -6.63 6.19
C SER A 91 0.80 -7.51 7.27
N GLN A 92 0.46 -8.76 6.94
CA GLN A 92 -0.07 -9.71 7.93
C GLN A 92 0.96 -10.06 9.01
N SER A 93 2.23 -10.19 8.65
CA SER A 93 3.31 -10.44 9.61
C SER A 93 3.45 -9.26 10.59
N LEU A 94 3.33 -8.04 10.09
CA LEU A 94 3.33 -6.83 10.92
C LEU A 94 2.10 -6.73 11.83
N CYS A 95 0.93 -7.22 11.40
CA CYS A 95 -0.30 -7.24 12.20
C CYS A 95 -0.24 -8.16 13.43
N LEU A 96 0.74 -9.07 13.51
CA LEU A 96 0.85 -10.02 14.63
C LEU A 96 1.22 -9.34 15.95
N ASN A 97 1.94 -8.22 15.88
CA ASN A 97 2.32 -7.43 17.05
C ASN A 97 1.26 -6.34 17.33
N ASN A 98 0.72 -6.35 18.55
CA ASN A 98 -0.36 -5.46 18.97
C ASN A 98 0.08 -4.00 19.20
N GLU A 99 1.39 -3.71 19.20
CA GLU A 99 1.94 -2.35 19.23
C GLU A 99 1.95 -1.71 17.84
N HIS A 100 1.59 -2.44 16.79
CA HIS A 100 1.53 -1.95 15.42
C HIS A 100 0.12 -1.49 15.02
N ILE A 101 0.07 -0.44 14.21
CA ILE A 101 -1.05 -0.09 13.34
C ILE A 101 -0.61 -0.41 11.92
N VAL A 102 -1.36 -1.26 11.23
CA VAL A 102 -1.07 -1.62 9.83
C VAL A 102 -2.27 -1.25 8.99
N LEU A 103 -2.06 -0.45 7.96
CA LEU A 103 -3.08 0.00 7.03
C LEU A 103 -2.85 -0.65 5.66
N PRO A 104 -3.49 -1.80 5.37
CA PRO A 104 -3.36 -2.47 4.08
C PRO A 104 -4.32 -1.90 3.04
N GLU A 105 -3.83 -1.10 2.09
CA GLU A 105 -4.59 -0.57 0.95
C GLU A 105 -5.86 0.17 1.40
N ALA A 106 -5.70 1.13 2.34
CA ALA A 106 -6.82 1.88 2.89
C ALA A 106 -7.51 2.72 1.78
N PRO A 107 -8.76 2.42 1.38
CA PRO A 107 -9.37 3.01 0.18
C PRO A 107 -9.47 4.54 0.24
N PHE A 108 -9.74 5.10 1.43
CA PHE A 108 -9.84 6.54 1.58
C PHE A 108 -8.49 7.26 1.37
N ILE A 109 -7.36 6.61 1.67
CA ILE A 109 -6.04 7.14 1.34
C ILE A 109 -5.85 7.17 -0.18
N ASP A 110 -6.29 6.14 -0.90
CA ASP A 110 -6.26 6.12 -2.37
C ASP A 110 -7.10 7.26 -2.97
N GLU A 111 -8.34 7.42 -2.53
CA GLU A 111 -9.23 8.46 -3.04
C GLU A 111 -8.62 9.86 -2.83
N VAL A 112 -8.07 10.14 -1.64
CA VAL A 112 -7.43 11.44 -1.33
C VAL A 112 -6.14 11.65 -2.10
N LEU A 113 -5.33 10.60 -2.29
CA LEU A 113 -4.15 10.68 -3.17
C LEU A 113 -4.56 11.04 -4.59
N ARG A 114 -5.60 10.40 -5.15
CA ARG A 114 -6.09 10.70 -6.50
C ARG A 114 -6.59 12.13 -6.64
N LEU A 115 -7.22 12.70 -5.61
CA LEU A 115 -7.62 14.12 -5.63
C LEU A 115 -6.44 15.06 -5.86
N THR A 116 -5.24 14.70 -5.40
CA THR A 116 -4.04 15.54 -5.62
C THR A 116 -3.65 15.68 -7.09
N LYS A 117 -4.16 14.81 -7.97
CA LYS A 117 -3.98 14.92 -9.43
C LYS A 117 -5.06 15.79 -10.09
N ASN A 118 -6.10 16.19 -9.36
CA ASN A 118 -7.19 17.03 -9.85
C ASN A 118 -7.03 18.48 -9.36
N ASN A 119 -6.50 19.37 -10.22
CA ASN A 119 -6.22 20.76 -9.87
C ASN A 119 -7.47 21.67 -9.77
N LYS A 120 -8.68 21.17 -9.97
CA LYS A 120 -9.89 22.02 -10.06
C LYS A 120 -10.45 22.48 -8.71
N TYR A 121 -10.15 21.78 -7.63
CA TYR A 121 -10.91 21.93 -6.38
C TYR A 121 -10.13 22.59 -5.24
N LEU A 122 -8.85 22.24 -5.07
CA LEU A 122 -8.02 22.78 -3.99
C LEU A 122 -6.65 23.16 -4.52
N SER A 123 -6.03 24.16 -3.90
CA SER A 123 -4.62 24.45 -4.14
C SER A 123 -3.77 23.23 -3.80
N SER A 124 -2.63 23.09 -4.47
CA SER A 124 -1.69 21.97 -4.23
C SER A 124 -1.30 21.83 -2.76
N GLN A 125 -1.11 22.94 -2.06
CA GLN A 125 -0.79 22.96 -0.63
C GLN A 125 -1.91 22.35 0.23
N HIS A 126 -3.18 22.60 -0.09
CA HIS A 126 -4.28 22.07 0.70
C HIS A 126 -4.49 20.57 0.48
N HIS A 127 -4.25 20.05 -0.74
CA HIS A 127 -4.24 18.61 -0.99
C HIS A 127 -3.19 17.87 -0.13
N GLU A 128 -2.00 18.45 -0.02
CA GLU A 128 -0.91 17.92 0.80
C GLU A 128 -1.26 17.88 2.29
N GLU A 129 -1.88 18.95 2.81
CA GLU A 129 -2.38 19.02 4.18
C GLU A 129 -3.45 17.97 4.46
N VAL A 130 -4.39 17.76 3.53
CA VAL A 130 -5.42 16.73 3.66
C VAL A 130 -4.80 15.33 3.68
N VAL A 131 -3.85 15.00 2.79
CA VAL A 131 -3.16 13.70 2.81
C VAL A 131 -2.50 13.44 4.18
N LYS A 132 -1.77 14.42 4.72
CA LYS A 132 -1.13 14.29 6.04
C LYS A 132 -2.15 14.11 7.15
N ALA A 133 -3.22 14.88 7.13
CA ALA A 133 -4.26 14.84 8.13
C ALA A 133 -5.03 13.51 8.12
N VAL A 134 -5.29 12.92 6.95
CA VAL A 134 -5.88 11.59 6.84
C VAL A 134 -4.98 10.52 7.43
N VAL A 135 -3.71 10.50 7.07
CA VAL A 135 -2.74 9.56 7.67
C VAL A 135 -2.69 9.72 9.19
N LYS A 136 -2.73 10.96 9.69
CA LYS A 136 -2.78 11.26 11.12
C LYS A 136 -4.05 10.72 11.79
N ILE A 137 -5.21 10.82 11.15
CA ILE A 137 -6.47 10.24 11.67
C ILE A 137 -6.38 8.72 11.77
N TYR A 138 -5.80 8.06 10.76
CA TYR A 138 -5.65 6.60 10.78
C TYR A 138 -4.54 6.12 11.73
N GLY A 139 -3.56 6.98 12.03
CA GLY A 139 -2.46 6.71 12.96
C GLY A 139 -2.77 6.99 14.42
N GLN A 140 -4.04 7.23 14.80
CA GLN A 140 -4.41 7.58 16.17
C GLN A 140 -3.95 6.53 17.21
N SER A 141 -3.33 7.00 18.29
CA SER A 141 -2.88 6.20 19.43
C SER A 141 -3.21 6.94 20.74
N PRO A 142 -4.50 7.07 21.12
CA PRO A 142 -4.91 7.94 22.23
C PRO A 142 -4.26 7.57 23.56
N GLU A 143 -4.08 6.27 23.80
CA GLU A 143 -3.47 5.71 25.01
C GLU A 143 -1.94 5.52 24.89
N GLY A 144 -1.34 5.87 23.74
CA GLY A 144 0.10 5.72 23.50
C GLY A 144 0.60 4.28 23.42
N LYS A 145 -0.30 3.29 23.35
CA LYS A 145 0.05 1.86 23.30
C LYS A 145 0.63 1.43 21.96
N LYS A 146 0.25 2.10 20.86
CA LYS A 146 0.80 1.83 19.53
C LYS A 146 2.12 2.57 19.37
N LYS A 147 3.12 1.90 18.79
CA LYS A 147 4.48 2.40 18.57
C LYS A 147 4.82 2.58 17.09
N HIS A 148 4.22 1.78 16.21
CA HIS A 148 4.54 1.81 14.78
C HIS A 148 3.28 1.92 13.93
N LEU A 149 3.38 2.69 12.83
CA LEU A 149 2.35 2.83 11.80
C LEU A 149 2.92 2.39 10.45
N PHE A 150 2.35 1.34 9.87
CA PHE A 150 2.77 0.84 8.56
C PHE A 150 1.68 1.06 7.53
N ILE A 151 2.02 1.65 6.40
CA ILE A 151 1.07 1.92 5.32
C ILE A 151 1.46 1.07 4.13
N LYS A 152 0.73 -0.02 3.91
CA LYS A 152 0.84 -0.79 2.66
C LYS A 152 -0.04 -0.12 1.63
N THR A 153 0.57 0.39 0.58
CA THR A 153 -0.13 1.17 -0.44
C THR A 153 -0.78 0.25 -1.48
N ASP A 154 -1.71 0.77 -2.27
CA ASP A 154 -2.10 0.10 -3.51
C ASP A 154 -0.93 0.10 -4.50
N SER A 155 -0.91 -0.83 -5.46
CA SER A 155 0.22 -0.96 -6.37
C SER A 155 0.42 0.27 -7.25
N TRP A 156 -0.65 0.98 -7.62
CA TRP A 156 -0.55 2.20 -8.43
C TRP A 156 -0.08 3.41 -7.63
N HIS A 157 -0.02 3.33 -6.29
CA HIS A 157 0.55 4.40 -5.46
C HIS A 157 2.06 4.58 -5.65
N ILE A 158 2.72 3.66 -6.36
CA ILE A 158 4.10 3.82 -6.85
C ILE A 158 4.29 5.20 -7.53
N HIS A 159 3.30 5.64 -8.32
CA HIS A 159 3.35 6.94 -9.02
C HIS A 159 3.03 8.15 -8.14
N PHE A 160 2.80 7.92 -6.84
CA PHE A 160 2.67 8.94 -5.79
C PHE A 160 3.89 8.97 -4.86
N MET A 161 4.90 8.12 -5.06
CA MET A 161 6.14 8.15 -4.28
C MET A 161 6.77 9.56 -4.18
N PRO A 162 6.87 10.38 -5.25
CA PRO A 162 7.43 11.73 -5.12
C PRO A 162 6.66 12.63 -4.15
N LEU A 163 5.32 12.56 -4.19
CA LEU A 163 4.45 13.30 -3.27
C LEU A 163 4.65 12.80 -1.84
N LEU A 164 4.59 11.48 -1.63
CA LEU A 164 4.75 10.89 -0.30
C LEU A 164 6.13 11.15 0.28
N ARG A 165 7.20 11.16 -0.53
CA ARG A 165 8.56 11.50 -0.08
C ARG A 165 8.65 12.97 0.33
N LYS A 166 7.98 13.87 -0.41
CA LYS A 166 7.87 15.30 -0.01
C LYS A 166 7.16 15.44 1.34
N LEU A 167 6.05 14.73 1.55
CA LEU A 167 5.26 14.81 2.79
C LEU A 167 5.94 14.16 3.99
N TYR A 168 6.70 13.08 3.74
CA TYR A 168 7.36 12.26 4.73
C TYR A 168 8.85 12.05 4.39
N PRO A 169 9.70 13.09 4.47
CA PRO A 169 11.07 13.04 3.97
C PRO A 169 11.95 11.98 4.61
N LYS A 170 11.68 11.64 5.88
CA LYS A 170 12.49 10.72 6.69
C LYS A 170 11.92 9.31 6.78
N VAL A 171 10.76 9.04 6.19
CA VAL A 171 10.08 7.74 6.35
C VAL A 171 10.66 6.73 5.35
N PRO A 172 11.07 5.54 5.80
CA PRO A 172 11.48 4.43 4.93
C PRO A 172 10.42 4.06 3.87
N PHE A 173 10.87 3.88 2.62
CA PHE A 173 10.08 3.33 1.52
C PHE A 173 10.54 1.90 1.24
N ILE A 174 9.66 0.93 1.45
CA ILE A 174 9.93 -0.48 1.16
C ILE A 174 9.35 -0.79 -0.21
N LEU A 175 10.19 -1.23 -1.13
CA LEU A 175 9.87 -1.43 -2.53
C LEU A 175 9.86 -2.93 -2.83
N LEU A 176 8.67 -3.53 -2.78
CA LEU A 176 8.48 -4.98 -2.96
C LEU A 176 8.25 -5.37 -4.41
N TYR A 177 9.10 -6.22 -4.94
CA TYR A 177 8.99 -6.71 -6.30
C TYR A 177 9.18 -8.22 -6.38
N ARG A 178 8.87 -8.78 -7.55
CA ARG A 178 8.97 -10.20 -7.87
C ARG A 178 9.26 -10.34 -9.36
N LYS A 179 9.79 -11.49 -9.77
CA LYS A 179 10.07 -11.81 -11.16
C LYS A 179 8.83 -11.58 -12.06
N PRO A 180 8.94 -10.89 -13.21
CA PRO A 180 7.79 -10.44 -13.99
C PRO A 180 6.85 -11.56 -14.47
N ASP A 181 7.40 -12.66 -14.97
CA ASP A 181 6.65 -13.85 -15.41
C ASP A 181 5.80 -14.46 -14.29
N GLU A 182 6.33 -14.50 -13.07
CA GLU A 182 5.62 -15.00 -11.89
C GLU A 182 4.44 -14.09 -11.51
N VAL A 183 4.63 -12.77 -11.63
CA VAL A 183 3.55 -11.80 -11.37
C VAL A 183 2.45 -11.92 -12.42
N ILE A 184 2.81 -11.99 -13.71
CA ILE A 184 1.86 -12.14 -14.82
C ILE A 184 1.10 -13.46 -14.68
N ARG A 185 1.78 -14.59 -14.43
CA ARG A 185 1.13 -15.89 -14.22
C ARG A 185 0.19 -15.89 -13.01
N SER A 186 0.55 -15.19 -11.93
CA SER A 186 -0.37 -14.99 -10.81
C SER A 186 -1.62 -14.20 -11.21
N HIS A 187 -1.51 -13.23 -12.11
CA HIS A 187 -2.64 -12.46 -12.63
C HIS A 187 -3.49 -13.24 -13.63
N GLN A 188 -2.89 -14.15 -14.41
CA GLN A 188 -3.63 -15.06 -15.30
C GLN A 188 -4.59 -15.97 -14.50
N LYS A 189 -4.20 -16.38 -13.28
CA LYS A 189 -5.07 -17.14 -12.36
C LYS A 189 -6.20 -16.28 -11.78
N LEU A 190 -5.86 -15.06 -11.33
CA LEU A 190 -6.80 -14.12 -10.76
C LEU A 190 -6.32 -12.68 -10.99
N ARG A 191 -6.98 -11.98 -11.91
CA ARG A 191 -6.62 -10.58 -12.25
C ARG A 191 -6.90 -9.66 -11.06
N GLY A 192 -5.96 -8.74 -10.82
CA GLY A 192 -6.19 -7.61 -9.93
C GLY A 192 -6.68 -6.41 -10.75
N MET A 193 -7.20 -5.39 -10.09
CA MET A 193 -7.77 -4.21 -10.77
C MET A 193 -6.79 -3.58 -11.76
N GLN A 194 -5.52 -3.45 -11.38
CA GLN A 194 -4.47 -2.88 -12.23
C GLN A 194 -4.07 -3.75 -13.42
N ALA A 195 -4.49 -5.03 -13.47
CA ALA A 195 -4.20 -5.95 -14.56
C ALA A 195 -5.38 -6.06 -15.56
N VAL A 196 -6.41 -5.23 -15.38
CA VAL A 196 -7.59 -5.17 -16.24
C VAL A 196 -7.64 -3.77 -16.89
N PRO A 197 -7.46 -3.67 -18.21
CA PRO A 197 -7.53 -2.40 -18.92
C PRO A 197 -8.81 -1.62 -18.60
N GLY A 198 -8.68 -0.34 -18.28
CA GLY A 198 -9.81 0.56 -18.04
C GLY A 198 -10.38 0.55 -16.62
N VAL A 199 -9.99 -0.39 -15.74
CA VAL A 199 -10.44 -0.38 -14.34
C VAL A 199 -9.69 0.67 -13.51
N ILE A 200 -8.36 0.74 -13.68
CA ILE A 200 -7.53 1.83 -13.15
C ILE A 200 -7.16 2.75 -14.32
N PRO A 201 -7.37 4.08 -14.20
CA PRO A 201 -6.93 5.02 -15.21
C PRO A 201 -5.44 4.87 -15.56
N ASN A 202 -5.12 4.86 -16.86
CA ASN A 202 -3.75 4.66 -17.35
C ASN A 202 -2.76 5.67 -16.78
N GLU A 203 -3.19 6.92 -16.55
CA GLU A 203 -2.38 7.98 -15.93
C GLU A 203 -1.90 7.61 -14.52
N LEU A 204 -2.69 6.83 -13.78
CA LEU A 204 -2.32 6.33 -12.45
C LEU A 204 -1.42 5.10 -12.52
N LEU A 205 -1.34 4.43 -13.67
CA LEU A 205 -0.46 3.30 -13.93
C LEU A 205 0.87 3.72 -14.58
N GLY A 206 1.01 4.99 -14.96
CA GLY A 206 2.16 5.50 -15.72
C GLY A 206 2.11 5.11 -17.20
N ILE A 207 0.96 4.64 -17.70
CA ILE A 207 0.82 4.17 -19.08
C ILE A 207 0.41 5.34 -19.98
N GLU A 208 1.18 5.60 -21.03
CA GLU A 208 0.80 6.56 -22.07
C GLU A 208 -0.40 6.06 -22.90
N ALA A 209 -1.24 6.99 -23.38
CA ALA A 209 -2.41 6.64 -24.18
C ALA A 209 -2.02 5.98 -25.51
N GLY A 210 -2.76 4.94 -25.91
CA GLY A 210 -2.62 4.30 -27.23
C GLY A 210 -1.56 3.21 -27.35
N GLY A 211 -0.94 2.78 -26.26
CA GLY A 211 0.18 1.82 -26.29
C GLY A 211 -0.16 0.32 -26.13
N ILE A 212 -1.44 -0.05 -25.98
CA ILE A 212 -1.85 -1.45 -25.73
C ILE A 212 -3.12 -1.77 -26.52
N GLU A 213 -3.09 -2.86 -27.28
CA GLU A 213 -4.24 -3.35 -28.04
C GLU A 213 -5.42 -3.70 -27.11
N PRO A 214 -6.66 -3.30 -27.47
CA PRO A 214 -7.84 -3.70 -26.72
C PRO A 214 -7.93 -5.23 -26.58
N GLY A 215 -8.02 -5.72 -25.34
CA GLY A 215 -8.14 -7.15 -25.04
C GLY A 215 -6.80 -7.88 -24.80
N ASP A 216 -5.65 -7.23 -24.99
CA ASP A 216 -4.36 -7.79 -24.57
C ASP A 216 -4.12 -7.55 -23.07
N PHE A 217 -4.72 -8.39 -22.23
CA PHE A 217 -4.61 -8.26 -20.78
C PHE A 217 -3.20 -8.55 -20.24
N ASP A 218 -2.43 -9.43 -20.90
CA ASP A 218 -1.10 -9.81 -20.44
C ASP A 218 -0.05 -8.79 -20.90
N GLY A 219 -0.15 -8.27 -22.12
CA GLY A 219 0.60 -7.11 -22.56
C GLY A 219 0.29 -5.86 -21.73
N HIS A 220 -0.97 -5.64 -21.37
CA HIS A 220 -1.33 -4.58 -20.41
C HIS A 220 -0.64 -4.78 -19.06
N THR A 221 -0.71 -5.99 -18.50
CA THR A 221 -0.08 -6.29 -17.21
C THR A 221 1.44 -6.12 -17.28
N ALA A 222 2.07 -6.53 -18.38
CA ALA A 222 3.50 -6.32 -18.59
C ALA A 222 3.86 -4.84 -18.66
N LYS A 223 3.06 -4.01 -19.36
CA LYS A 223 3.25 -2.56 -19.42
C LYS A 223 3.09 -1.89 -18.05
N VAL A 224 2.15 -2.34 -17.23
CA VAL A 224 2.03 -1.89 -15.84
C VAL A 224 3.31 -2.22 -15.05
N LEU A 225 3.81 -3.46 -15.17
CA LEU A 225 5.03 -3.88 -14.50
C LEU A 225 6.26 -3.09 -14.97
N GLU A 226 6.39 -2.80 -16.26
CA GLU A 226 7.47 -1.97 -16.79
C GLU A 226 7.53 -0.62 -16.06
N ASN A 227 6.39 0.08 -16.00
CA ASN A 227 6.30 1.38 -15.35
C ASN A 227 6.57 1.32 -13.84
N TYR A 228 6.11 0.27 -13.17
CA TYR A 228 6.37 0.09 -11.74
C TYR A 228 7.84 -0.20 -11.44
N LEU A 229 8.48 -1.09 -12.23
CA LEU A 229 9.88 -1.44 -12.05
C LEU A 229 10.79 -0.25 -12.38
N GLU A 230 10.48 0.51 -13.43
CA GLU A 230 11.19 1.74 -13.77
C GLU A 230 11.10 2.78 -12.64
N ALA A 231 9.91 2.99 -12.07
CA ALA A 231 9.74 3.88 -10.93
C ALA A 231 10.57 3.42 -9.72
N PHE A 232 10.63 2.11 -9.44
CA PHE A 232 11.47 1.57 -8.37
C PHE A 232 12.97 1.76 -8.62
N ILE A 233 13.45 1.56 -9.86
CA ILE A 233 14.85 1.84 -10.24
C ILE A 233 15.15 3.31 -9.95
N SER A 234 14.30 4.20 -10.47
CA SER A 234 14.47 5.63 -10.36
C SER A 234 14.48 6.13 -8.92
N THR A 235 13.62 5.58 -8.06
CA THR A 235 13.61 5.89 -6.62
C THR A 235 14.86 5.34 -5.94
N SER A 236 15.19 4.07 -6.16
CA SER A 236 16.31 3.40 -5.47
C SER A 236 17.68 4.01 -5.76
N GLN A 237 17.86 4.61 -6.94
CA GLN A 237 19.08 5.32 -7.31
C GLN A 237 19.25 6.68 -6.64
N ARG A 238 18.13 7.32 -6.24
CA ARG A 238 18.11 8.73 -5.79
C ARG A 238 17.81 8.86 -4.29
N ASP A 239 17.18 7.86 -3.71
CA ASP A 239 16.61 7.93 -2.37
C ASP A 239 17.26 6.88 -1.44
N PRO A 240 18.16 7.29 -0.53
CA PRO A 240 18.82 6.38 0.39
C PRO A 240 17.87 5.79 1.44
N LEU A 241 16.66 6.36 1.59
CA LEU A 241 15.61 5.84 2.47
C LEU A 241 14.64 4.93 1.72
N SER A 242 15.12 4.26 0.67
CA SER A 242 14.39 3.23 -0.06
C SER A 242 15.09 1.87 -0.01
N LEU A 243 14.34 0.82 0.29
CA LEU A 243 14.84 -0.55 0.38
C LEU A 243 14.16 -1.44 -0.66
N LEU A 244 14.97 -2.07 -1.52
CA LEU A 244 14.52 -3.08 -2.46
C LEU A 244 14.41 -4.44 -1.77
N ILE A 245 13.24 -5.06 -1.84
CA ILE A 245 13.00 -6.43 -1.36
C ILE A 245 12.36 -7.26 -2.47
N ASN A 246 13.00 -8.36 -2.82
CA ASN A 246 12.50 -9.33 -3.79
C ASN A 246 11.78 -10.47 -3.05
N TYR A 247 10.56 -10.78 -3.50
CA TYR A 247 9.78 -11.90 -2.98
C TYR A 247 10.55 -13.24 -2.94
N ASN A 248 11.46 -13.45 -3.89
CA ASN A 248 12.23 -14.69 -4.01
C ASN A 248 13.31 -14.84 -2.92
N GLU A 249 13.54 -13.82 -2.09
CA GLU A 249 14.39 -13.92 -0.90
C GLU A 249 13.73 -14.76 0.21
N GLY A 250 12.41 -14.93 0.18
CA GLY A 250 11.67 -15.66 1.21
C GLY A 250 11.33 -14.78 2.42
N ILE A 251 10.18 -15.03 3.03
CA ILE A 251 9.57 -14.07 3.97
C ILE A 251 10.41 -13.78 5.22
N MET A 252 11.19 -14.75 5.72
CA MET A 252 12.05 -14.52 6.88
C MET A 252 13.15 -13.50 6.57
N ASP A 253 13.83 -13.66 5.44
CA ASP A 253 14.88 -12.74 5.00
C ASP A 253 14.29 -11.36 4.64
N MET A 254 13.12 -11.36 3.97
CA MET A 254 12.38 -10.12 3.69
C MET A 254 12.05 -9.36 4.99
N MET A 255 11.52 -10.04 6.01
CA MET A 255 11.19 -9.43 7.30
C MET A 255 12.43 -8.97 8.06
N GLN A 256 13.53 -9.73 8.01
CA GLN A 256 14.78 -9.33 8.65
C GLN A 256 15.33 -8.04 8.04
N ARG A 257 15.39 -7.97 6.70
CA ARG A 257 15.83 -6.76 5.98
C ARG A 257 14.90 -5.58 6.25
N PHE A 258 13.58 -5.82 6.28
CA PHE A 258 12.60 -4.81 6.65
C PHE A 258 12.86 -4.25 8.05
N CYS A 259 12.99 -5.09 9.06
CA CYS A 259 13.22 -4.69 10.44
C CYS A 259 14.54 -3.93 10.60
N ASN A 260 15.63 -4.45 10.02
CA ASN A 260 16.94 -3.80 10.06
C ASN A 260 16.91 -2.40 9.45
N PHE A 261 16.28 -2.24 8.29
CA PHE A 261 16.23 -0.95 7.60
C PHE A 261 15.30 0.06 8.27
N THR A 262 14.19 -0.40 8.84
CA THR A 262 13.20 0.47 9.52
C THR A 262 13.55 0.75 10.98
N GLY A 263 14.49 0.01 11.57
CA GLY A 263 14.81 0.06 13.00
C GLY A 263 13.73 -0.58 13.89
N VAL A 264 12.77 -1.30 13.32
CA VAL A 264 11.71 -1.97 14.06
C VAL A 264 12.27 -3.22 14.74
N THR A 265 12.10 -3.31 16.06
CA THR A 265 12.52 -4.48 16.84
C THR A 265 11.34 -5.39 17.09
N LEU A 266 11.51 -6.67 16.77
CA LEU A 266 10.56 -7.74 17.05
C LEU A 266 11.13 -8.66 18.12
N ASN A 267 10.29 -9.12 19.05
CA ASN A 267 10.72 -10.09 20.07
C ASN A 267 10.69 -11.54 19.53
N ASP A 268 11.22 -12.49 20.30
CA ASP A 268 11.29 -13.90 19.88
C ASP A 268 9.92 -14.49 19.53
N LYS A 269 8.87 -14.12 20.29
CA LYS A 269 7.50 -14.58 20.06
C LYS A 269 6.94 -14.02 18.74
N ASP A 270 7.23 -12.77 18.41
CA ASP A 270 6.83 -12.17 17.12
C ASP A 270 7.48 -12.96 15.97
N TRP A 271 8.78 -13.25 16.06
CA TRP A 271 9.51 -14.03 15.06
C TRP A 271 8.98 -15.46 14.91
N GLU A 272 8.66 -16.13 16.00
CA GLU A 272 8.01 -17.45 15.97
C GLU A 272 6.66 -17.40 15.26
N GLN A 273 5.84 -16.39 15.54
CA GLN A 273 4.53 -16.23 14.88
C GLN A 273 4.68 -15.93 13.38
N ILE A 274 5.64 -15.10 13.00
CA ILE A 274 5.96 -14.82 11.59
C ILE A 274 6.41 -16.11 10.88
N LYS A 275 7.27 -16.89 11.52
CA LYS A 275 7.73 -18.19 10.99
C LYS A 275 6.55 -19.15 10.81
N ILE A 276 5.64 -19.25 11.78
CA ILE A 276 4.42 -20.06 11.62
C ILE A 276 3.58 -19.54 10.45
N ARG A 277 3.35 -18.22 10.37
CA ARG A 277 2.56 -17.58 9.31
C ARG A 277 3.15 -17.81 7.92
N SER A 278 4.48 -17.92 7.80
CA SER A 278 5.21 -18.16 6.55
C SER A 278 4.80 -19.45 5.83
N HIS A 279 4.32 -20.44 6.59
CA HIS A 279 3.91 -21.74 6.04
C HIS A 279 2.54 -21.72 5.35
N PHE A 280 1.79 -20.61 5.45
CA PHE A 280 0.41 -20.51 4.96
C PHE A 280 0.30 -19.45 3.86
N ASN A 281 -0.50 -19.70 2.81
CA ASN A 281 -0.71 -18.72 1.75
C ASN A 281 -1.35 -17.42 2.29
N ALA A 282 -0.79 -16.28 1.88
CA ALA A 282 -1.17 -14.95 2.38
C ALA A 282 -2.63 -14.56 2.06
N LYS A 283 -3.19 -15.07 0.96
CA LYS A 283 -4.57 -14.79 0.52
C LYS A 283 -5.53 -15.96 0.79
N HIS A 284 -4.99 -17.15 1.07
CA HIS A 284 -5.75 -18.36 1.42
C HIS A 284 -5.04 -19.09 2.56
N PRO A 285 -5.37 -18.83 3.84
CA PRO A 285 -4.63 -19.36 5.00
C PRO A 285 -4.50 -20.89 5.07
N ASN A 286 -5.25 -21.64 4.27
CA ASN A 286 -5.31 -23.11 4.30
C ASN A 286 -4.62 -23.80 3.10
N GLN A 287 -3.90 -23.07 2.24
CA GLN A 287 -3.24 -23.66 1.06
C GLN A 287 -1.71 -23.56 1.14
N VAL A 288 -1.03 -24.69 0.93
CA VAL A 288 0.44 -24.76 0.77
C VAL A 288 0.80 -24.22 -0.62
N PHE A 289 1.73 -23.26 -0.67
CA PHE A 289 2.18 -22.64 -1.91
C PHE A 289 3.17 -23.56 -2.65
N HIS A 290 2.84 -23.95 -3.88
CA HIS A 290 3.76 -24.58 -4.82
C HIS A 290 3.61 -23.91 -6.19
N GLU A 291 4.71 -23.47 -6.79
CA GLU A 291 4.72 -22.93 -8.14
C GLU A 291 5.79 -23.63 -8.97
N ILE A 292 5.37 -24.33 -10.01
CA ILE A 292 6.26 -24.98 -10.98
C ILE A 292 6.75 -23.88 -11.93
N GLN A 293 8.07 -23.79 -12.13
CA GLN A 293 8.68 -22.89 -13.11
C GLN A 293 8.84 -23.63 -14.44
N PRO A 294 8.04 -23.33 -15.48
CA PRO A 294 8.40 -23.76 -16.81
C PRO A 294 9.61 -22.93 -17.27
N GLU A 295 10.69 -23.60 -17.68
CA GLU A 295 11.73 -22.98 -18.51
C GLU A 295 11.09 -22.68 -19.88
N ALA A 296 10.70 -21.43 -20.09
CA ALA A 296 10.17 -20.95 -21.35
C ALA A 296 10.94 -19.69 -21.78
N GLU A 297 11.07 -19.50 -23.08
CA GLU A 297 11.61 -18.28 -23.65
C GLU A 297 10.75 -17.08 -23.22
N ILE A 298 11.39 -15.98 -22.79
CA ILE A 298 10.70 -14.78 -22.32
C ILE A 298 9.93 -14.18 -23.51
N PRO A 299 8.59 -14.12 -23.48
CA PRO A 299 7.81 -13.56 -24.57
C PRO A 299 8.21 -12.11 -24.85
N LEU A 300 8.09 -11.67 -26.10
CA LEU A 300 8.48 -10.32 -26.53
C LEU A 300 7.86 -9.22 -25.64
N TYR A 301 6.58 -9.38 -25.28
CA TYR A 301 5.84 -8.43 -24.45
C TYR A 301 6.34 -8.34 -23.00
N GLN A 302 7.18 -9.27 -22.53
CA GLN A 302 7.76 -9.24 -21.17
C GLN A 302 9.22 -8.78 -21.13
N GLN A 303 9.90 -8.68 -22.29
CA GLN A 303 11.35 -8.46 -22.32
C GLN A 303 11.78 -7.17 -21.62
N GLN A 304 11.02 -6.09 -21.79
CA GLN A 304 11.32 -4.81 -21.14
C GLN A 304 11.14 -4.89 -19.62
N ALA A 305 10.07 -5.54 -19.14
CA ALA A 305 9.88 -5.78 -17.71
C ALA A 305 11.02 -6.62 -17.11
N PHE A 306 11.51 -7.64 -17.84
CA PHE A 306 12.67 -8.44 -17.43
C PHE A 306 13.97 -7.64 -17.39
N LYS A 307 14.18 -6.75 -18.36
CA LYS A 307 15.33 -5.84 -18.36
C LYS A 307 15.34 -4.97 -17.10
N PHE A 308 14.20 -4.36 -16.74
CA PHE A 308 14.10 -3.57 -15.52
C PHE A 308 14.21 -4.42 -14.24
N TYR A 309 13.64 -5.62 -14.22
CA TYR A 309 13.81 -6.55 -13.10
C TYR A 309 15.29 -6.88 -12.84
N ASN A 310 16.05 -7.20 -13.89
CA ASN A 310 17.48 -7.49 -13.75
C ASN A 310 18.27 -6.27 -13.26
N GLN A 311 17.91 -5.06 -13.70
CA GLN A 311 18.51 -3.83 -13.17
C GLN A 311 18.21 -3.62 -11.68
N LEU A 312 16.98 -3.90 -11.24
CA LEU A 312 16.62 -3.88 -9.81
C LEU A 312 17.40 -4.90 -9.00
N GLU A 313 17.64 -6.11 -9.53
CA GLU A 313 18.44 -7.12 -8.84
C GLU A 313 19.87 -6.66 -8.60
N GLU A 314 20.49 -6.00 -9.58
CA GLU A 314 21.84 -5.43 -9.40
C GLU A 314 21.85 -4.31 -8.34
N LEU A 315 20.84 -3.42 -8.36
CA LEU A 315 20.68 -2.39 -7.32
C LEU A 315 20.44 -3.00 -5.93
N ARG A 316 19.58 -4.03 -5.82
CA ARG A 316 19.27 -4.71 -4.56
C ARG A 316 20.52 -5.37 -3.98
N LYS A 317 21.29 -6.09 -4.80
CA LYS A 317 22.55 -6.72 -4.36
C LYS A 317 23.54 -5.66 -3.88
N ALA A 318 23.64 -4.52 -4.56
CA ALA A 318 24.47 -3.41 -4.11
C ALA A 318 24.00 -2.86 -2.73
N GLN A 319 22.69 -2.75 -2.50
CA GLN A 319 22.14 -2.37 -1.19
C GLN A 319 22.49 -3.39 -0.08
N ALA A 320 22.47 -4.69 -0.38
CA ALA A 320 22.79 -5.74 0.59
C ALA A 320 24.25 -5.72 1.08
N VAL A 321 25.17 -5.11 0.31
CA VAL A 321 26.59 -4.96 0.68
C VAL A 321 26.81 -3.72 1.57
N MET A 322 25.86 -2.78 1.59
CA MET A 322 25.98 -1.50 2.31
C MET A 322 25.29 -1.48 3.69
N VAL A 323 24.50 -2.51 4.02
CA VAL A 323 23.70 -2.60 5.26
C VAL A 323 24.33 -3.55 6.26
#